data_AF-A0A3D2J4A0-F1
#
_entry.id   AF-A0A3D2J4A0-F1
#
_cell.length_a   1.000
_cell.length_b   1.000
_cell.length_c   1.000
_cell.angle_alpha   90.00
_cell.angle_beta   90.00
_cell.angle_gamma   90.00
#
_symmetry.space_group_name_H-M   'P 1'
#
loop_
_entity.id
_entity.type
_entity.pdbx_description
1 polymer ?
#
loop_
_entity_poly.entity_id
_entity_poly.type
_entity_poly.pdbx_seq_one_letter_code
_entity_poly.pdbx_strand_id
1 'polypeptide(L)'
;AESELVAGYLTEYSGIRWAMFFLGEYGNMTIVSAITAYFFLGGYSGPGVAFLTGLNNGWWALLGNLLAVGYFIIKVYALCFVFIWIRSTLPRLRSDQLMQFAWLILIPITLINIIVTAGLWLILVSAIGLPNWVFLVITGIINWAALYGFVQLVSRVTSASTRRAQAPAIRARQRATSAGTGPALPSLPLRDAIPARVTPAPQGATPVGSGTGQNE
;
A
#
# COMPACT_ATOMS: atom_id res chain seq x y z
N ALA A 1 -7.70 6.50 -9.14
CA ALA A 1 -8.60 7.56 -9.65
C ALA A 1 -7.78 8.82 -9.92
N GLU A 2 -6.75 8.66 -10.75
CA GLU A 2 -6.11 9.73 -11.53
C GLU A 2 -6.79 9.77 -12.93
N SER A 3 -8.04 9.30 -12.95
CA SER A 3 -8.98 9.15 -14.06
C SER A 3 -9.80 10.43 -14.16
N GLU A 4 -9.15 11.60 -14.05
CA GLU A 4 -9.84 12.86 -13.79
C GLU A 4 -10.58 13.46 -14.99
N LEU A 5 -10.70 12.74 -16.13
CA LEU A 5 -11.51 13.21 -17.27
C LEU A 5 -12.59 12.23 -17.78
N VAL A 6 -12.38 10.92 -17.77
CA VAL A 6 -13.40 9.88 -18.06
C VAL A 6 -12.94 8.62 -17.34
N ALA A 7 -13.82 7.69 -16.97
CA ALA A 7 -13.47 6.44 -16.30
C ALA A 7 -12.72 5.43 -17.22
N GLY A 8 -11.69 5.90 -17.94
CA GLY A 8 -10.72 5.15 -18.73
C GLY A 8 -11.24 3.88 -19.38
N TYR A 9 -10.51 2.78 -19.17
CA TYR A 9 -10.85 1.46 -19.72
C TYR A 9 -12.14 0.87 -19.14
N LEU A 10 -12.63 1.36 -17.99
CA LEU A 10 -13.89 0.88 -17.41
C LEU A 10 -15.11 1.40 -18.19
N THR A 11 -15.00 2.54 -18.87
CA THR A 11 -16.07 3.09 -19.74
C THR A 11 -15.92 2.73 -21.20
N GLU A 12 -14.69 2.46 -21.66
CA GLU A 12 -14.41 2.19 -23.07
C GLU A 12 -14.66 0.73 -23.48
N TYR A 13 -14.58 -0.21 -22.54
CA TYR A 13 -14.77 -1.64 -22.81
C TYR A 13 -16.00 -2.18 -22.08
N SER A 14 -16.88 -2.86 -22.83
CA SER A 14 -18.07 -3.55 -22.30
C SER A 14 -18.03 -5.06 -22.55
N GLY A 15 -18.86 -5.80 -21.80
CA GLY A 15 -19.03 -7.25 -21.98
C GLY A 15 -17.75 -8.06 -21.74
N ILE A 16 -17.35 -8.88 -22.73
CA ILE A 16 -16.24 -9.84 -22.58
C ILE A 16 -14.87 -9.15 -22.48
N ARG A 17 -14.69 -8.00 -23.15
CA ARG A 17 -13.41 -7.27 -23.13
C ARG A 17 -13.13 -6.69 -21.75
N TRP A 18 -14.17 -6.16 -21.09
CA TRP A 18 -14.14 -5.76 -19.69
C TRP A 18 -13.76 -6.94 -18.78
N ALA A 19 -14.41 -8.10 -18.98
CA ALA A 19 -14.13 -9.29 -18.18
C ALA A 19 -12.69 -9.78 -18.32
N MET A 20 -12.09 -9.70 -19.53
CA MET A 20 -10.69 -10.05 -19.74
C MET A 20 -9.71 -9.14 -18.98
N PHE A 21 -10.00 -7.84 -18.87
CA PHE A 21 -9.18 -6.93 -18.06
C PHE A 21 -9.25 -7.27 -16.57
N PHE A 22 -10.44 -7.57 -16.04
CA PHE A 22 -10.57 -8.00 -14.64
C PHE A 22 -9.92 -9.36 -14.38
N LEU A 23 -10.10 -10.30 -15.30
CA LEU A 23 -9.43 -11.60 -15.24
C LEU A 23 -7.91 -11.45 -15.26
N GLY A 24 -7.38 -10.52 -16.07
CA GLY A 24 -5.94 -10.21 -16.12
C GLY A 24 -5.43 -9.61 -14.81
N GLU A 25 -6.14 -8.64 -14.23
CA GLU A 25 -5.77 -8.01 -12.96
C GLU A 25 -5.75 -9.03 -11.80
N TYR A 26 -6.84 -9.77 -11.61
CA TYR A 26 -6.93 -10.78 -10.55
C TYR A 26 -6.08 -12.02 -10.84
N GLY A 27 -5.91 -12.37 -12.12
CA GLY A 27 -5.02 -13.42 -12.57
C GLY A 27 -3.56 -13.10 -12.26
N ASN A 28 -3.11 -11.89 -12.58
CA ASN A 28 -1.75 -11.44 -12.26
C ASN A 28 -1.50 -11.44 -10.74
N MET A 29 -2.47 -10.94 -9.96
CA MET A 29 -2.42 -11.02 -8.49
C MET A 29 -2.26 -12.46 -7.98
N THR A 30 -2.96 -13.42 -8.59
CA THR A 30 -2.85 -14.85 -8.25
C THR A 30 -1.49 -15.43 -8.65
N ILE A 31 -0.98 -15.08 -9.83
CA ILE A 31 0.33 -15.53 -10.34
C ILE A 31 1.46 -15.01 -9.45
N VAL A 32 1.45 -13.72 -9.12
CA VAL A 32 2.45 -13.11 -8.23
C VAL A 32 2.40 -13.79 -6.86
N SER A 33 1.20 -14.03 -6.32
CA SER A 33 1.03 -14.77 -5.06
C SER A 33 1.58 -16.20 -5.15
N ALA A 34 1.38 -16.90 -6.27
CA ALA A 34 1.94 -18.23 -6.51
C ALA A 34 3.47 -18.24 -6.56
N ILE A 35 4.07 -17.27 -7.27
CA ILE A 35 5.52 -17.08 -7.35
C ILE A 35 6.10 -16.78 -5.97
N THR A 36 5.47 -15.87 -5.22
CA THR A 36 5.89 -15.53 -3.86
C THR A 36 5.76 -16.71 -2.91
N ALA A 37 4.66 -17.47 -2.96
CA ALA A 37 4.49 -18.67 -2.15
C ALA A 37 5.55 -19.73 -2.45
N TYR A 38 5.97 -19.87 -3.71
CA TYR A 38 6.99 -20.82 -4.11
C TYR A 38 8.39 -20.43 -3.60
N PHE A 39 8.82 -19.19 -3.85
CA PHE A 39 10.17 -18.75 -3.49
C PHE A 39 10.35 -18.47 -2.00
N PHE A 40 9.35 -17.91 -1.32
CA PHE A 40 9.50 -17.42 0.05
C PHE A 40 8.83 -18.31 1.10
N LEU A 41 7.73 -18.99 0.76
CA LEU A 41 6.98 -19.83 1.72
C LEU A 41 7.28 -21.32 1.55
N GLY A 42 8.34 -21.69 0.82
CA GLY A 42 8.78 -23.07 0.62
C GLY A 42 7.85 -23.90 -0.28
N GLY A 43 7.01 -23.25 -1.10
CA GLY A 43 6.16 -23.88 -2.10
C GLY A 43 5.28 -25.00 -1.54
N TYR A 44 5.50 -26.22 -2.03
CA TYR A 44 4.77 -27.44 -1.69
C TYR A 44 5.18 -28.05 -0.33
N SER A 45 6.18 -27.50 0.34
CA SER A 45 6.67 -28.01 1.61
C SER A 45 5.66 -27.69 2.73
N GLY A 46 5.26 -28.70 3.48
CA GLY A 46 4.38 -28.58 4.63
C GLY A 46 4.68 -29.66 5.68
N PRO A 47 4.27 -29.45 6.95
CA PRO A 47 4.39 -30.47 7.98
C PRO A 47 3.71 -31.77 7.53
N GLY A 48 4.39 -32.91 7.71
CA GLY A 48 3.85 -34.24 7.36
C GLY A 48 3.95 -34.63 5.89
N VAL A 49 4.17 -33.70 4.95
CA VAL A 49 4.30 -34.02 3.51
C VAL A 49 5.49 -34.94 3.25
N ALA A 50 6.67 -34.58 3.76
CA ALA A 50 7.90 -35.35 3.57
C ALA A 50 7.84 -36.76 4.22
N PHE A 51 7.07 -36.89 5.29
CA PHE A 51 6.86 -38.18 5.96
C PHE A 51 5.96 -39.09 5.12
N LEU A 52 4.83 -38.57 4.64
CA LEU A 52 3.85 -39.30 3.83
C LEU A 52 4.41 -39.73 2.46
N THR A 53 5.23 -38.89 1.81
CA THR A 53 5.88 -39.22 0.54
C THR A 53 7.06 -40.18 0.70
N GLY A 54 7.71 -40.20 1.88
CA GLY A 54 8.83 -41.09 2.18
C GLY A 54 8.45 -42.53 2.55
N LEU A 55 7.16 -42.82 2.75
CA LEU A 55 6.66 -44.11 3.24
C LEU A 55 6.72 -45.27 2.22
N ASN A 56 7.31 -45.06 1.03
CA ASN A 56 7.52 -46.07 -0.03
C ASN A 56 6.28 -46.91 -0.43
N ASN A 57 5.09 -46.37 -0.19
CA ASN A 57 3.81 -46.98 -0.56
C ASN A 57 3.06 -46.01 -1.48
N GLY A 58 2.62 -46.50 -2.65
CA GLY A 58 2.00 -45.67 -3.70
C GLY A 58 0.76 -44.91 -3.22
N TRP A 59 -0.02 -45.48 -2.30
CA TRP A 59 -1.21 -44.82 -1.75
C TRP A 59 -0.85 -43.65 -0.82
N TRP A 60 0.11 -43.86 0.08
CA TRP A 60 0.58 -42.82 1.01
C TRP A 60 1.34 -41.70 0.30
N ALA A 61 2.09 -42.03 -0.75
CA ALA A 61 2.76 -41.05 -1.59
C ALA A 61 1.77 -40.17 -2.36
N LEU A 62 0.67 -40.73 -2.88
CA LEU A 62 -0.40 -39.96 -3.52
C LEU A 62 -1.05 -38.99 -2.53
N LEU A 63 -1.34 -39.47 -1.31
CA LEU A 63 -1.92 -38.64 -0.24
C LEU A 63 -0.97 -37.50 0.16
N GLY A 64 0.34 -37.79 0.25
CA GLY A 64 1.37 -36.80 0.53
C GLY A 64 1.44 -35.72 -0.54
N ASN A 65 1.37 -36.08 -1.83
CA ASN A 65 1.36 -35.13 -2.94
C ASN A 65 0.08 -34.27 -2.97
N LEU A 66 -1.09 -34.87 -2.73
CA LEU A 66 -2.36 -34.14 -2.61
C LEU A 66 -2.31 -33.12 -1.47
N LEU A 67 -1.73 -33.52 -0.33
CA LEU A 67 -1.56 -32.63 0.81
C LEU A 67 -0.57 -31.48 0.49
N ALA A 68 0.50 -31.77 -0.24
CA ALA A 68 1.46 -30.78 -0.71
C ALA A 68 0.81 -29.72 -1.60
N VAL A 69 -0.03 -30.14 -2.54
CA VAL A 69 -0.83 -29.25 -3.40
C VAL A 69 -1.83 -28.46 -2.56
N GLY A 70 -2.50 -29.09 -1.58
CA GLY A 70 -3.40 -28.42 -0.65
C GLY A 70 -2.71 -27.29 0.13
N TYR A 71 -1.52 -27.54 0.66
CA TYR A 71 -0.72 -26.51 1.35
C TYR A 71 -0.32 -25.37 0.41
N PHE A 72 0.10 -25.69 -0.81
CA PHE A 72 0.45 -24.66 -1.79
C PHE A 72 -0.76 -23.77 -2.09
N ILE A 73 -1.92 -24.36 -2.38
CA ILE A 73 -3.17 -23.65 -2.64
C ILE A 73 -3.53 -22.74 -1.46
N ILE A 74 -3.50 -23.26 -0.23
CA ILE A 74 -3.80 -22.48 0.98
C ILE A 74 -2.85 -21.28 1.11
N LYS A 75 -1.55 -21.45 0.87
CA LYS A 75 -0.56 -20.36 0.92
C LYS A 75 -0.87 -19.29 -0.14
N VAL A 76 -1.21 -19.69 -1.36
CA VAL A 76 -1.58 -18.75 -2.44
C VAL A 76 -2.84 -17.98 -2.07
N TYR A 77 -3.90 -18.64 -1.62
CA TYR A 77 -5.13 -17.97 -1.20
C TYR A 77 -4.92 -17.06 0.03
N ALA A 78 -4.06 -17.45 0.96
CA ALA A 78 -3.68 -16.61 2.09
C ALA A 78 -2.97 -15.32 1.62
N LEU A 79 -2.06 -15.41 0.64
CA LEU A 79 -1.43 -14.22 0.04
C LEU A 79 -2.43 -13.38 -0.75
N CYS A 80 -3.33 -14.00 -1.50
CA CYS A 80 -4.42 -13.27 -2.17
C CYS A 80 -5.30 -12.52 -1.16
N PHE A 81 -5.61 -13.14 -0.03
CA PHE A 81 -6.33 -12.49 1.06
C PHE A 81 -5.56 -11.29 1.62
N VAL A 82 -4.24 -11.42 1.83
CA VAL A 82 -3.39 -10.29 2.25
C VAL A 82 -3.42 -9.14 1.25
N PHE A 83 -3.35 -9.41 -0.06
CA PHE A 83 -3.47 -8.37 -1.08
C PHE A 83 -4.81 -7.63 -1.03
N ILE A 84 -5.93 -8.36 -0.85
CA ILE A 84 -7.25 -7.75 -0.67
C ILE A 84 -7.30 -6.91 0.60
N TRP A 85 -6.71 -7.40 1.69
CA TRP A 85 -6.65 -6.68 2.96
C TRP A 85 -5.84 -5.38 2.83
N ILE A 86 -4.64 -5.46 2.24
CA ILE A 86 -3.79 -4.30 1.97
C ILE A 86 -4.51 -3.26 1.10
N ARG A 87 -5.19 -3.71 0.04
CA ARG A 87 -6.01 -2.86 -0.83
C ARG A 87 -7.09 -2.11 -0.05
N SER A 88 -7.65 -2.72 0.99
CA SER A 88 -8.64 -2.08 1.85
C SER A 88 -8.04 -1.08 2.86
N THR A 89 -6.77 -1.27 3.27
CA THR A 89 -6.13 -0.44 4.31
C THR A 89 -5.29 0.73 3.79
N LEU A 90 -4.77 0.66 2.56
CA LEU A 90 -3.82 1.65 2.08
C LEU A 90 -4.50 2.96 1.63
N PRO A 91 -4.08 4.13 2.14
CA PRO A 91 -4.49 5.42 1.60
C PRO A 91 -3.94 5.58 0.19
N ARG A 92 -4.74 6.14 -0.72
CA ARG A 92 -4.38 6.29 -2.14
C ARG A 92 -3.06 7.09 -2.28
N LEU A 93 -2.05 6.47 -2.88
CA LEU A 93 -0.75 7.10 -3.19
C LEU A 93 -0.76 7.60 -4.64
N ARG A 94 -0.07 8.72 -4.88
CA ARG A 94 0.12 9.26 -6.23
C ARG A 94 1.10 8.40 -7.04
N SER A 95 0.86 8.20 -8.32
CA SER A 95 1.74 7.41 -9.22
C SER A 95 3.22 7.84 -9.16
N ASP A 96 3.49 9.15 -9.10
CA ASP A 96 4.85 9.69 -8.98
C ASP A 96 5.55 9.31 -7.68
N GLN A 97 4.81 9.20 -6.57
CA GLN A 97 5.36 8.81 -5.28
C GLN A 97 5.73 7.32 -5.28
N LEU A 98 4.95 6.50 -5.97
CA LEU A 98 5.25 5.08 -6.14
C LEU A 98 6.53 4.89 -6.96
N MET A 99 6.68 5.65 -8.05
CA MET A 99 7.89 5.60 -8.87
C MET A 99 9.14 6.00 -8.08
N GLN A 100 9.08 7.12 -7.34
CA GLN A 100 10.19 7.54 -6.49
C GLN A 100 10.51 6.51 -5.41
N PHE A 101 9.50 5.92 -4.78
CA PHE A 101 9.70 4.87 -3.79
C PHE A 101 10.38 3.62 -4.38
N ALA A 102 9.96 3.18 -5.57
CA ALA A 102 10.55 2.03 -6.25
C ALA A 102 12.02 2.28 -6.61
N TRP A 103 12.34 3.45 -7.18
CA TRP A 103 13.69 3.73 -7.65
C TRP A 103 14.68 4.14 -6.55
N LEU A 104 14.27 5.02 -5.63
CA LEU A 104 15.17 5.55 -4.60
C LEU A 104 15.27 4.68 -3.35
N ILE A 105 14.27 3.84 -3.06
CA ILE A 105 14.23 3.07 -1.81
C ILE A 105 14.31 1.56 -2.10
N LEU A 106 13.50 1.01 -3.00
CA LEU A 106 13.47 -0.44 -3.21
C LEU A 106 14.72 -0.98 -3.91
N ILE A 107 15.22 -0.33 -4.97
CA ILE A 107 16.43 -0.83 -5.66
C ILE A 107 17.67 -0.85 -4.76
N PRO A 108 18.03 0.22 -4.03
CA PRO A 108 19.23 0.18 -3.18
C PRO A 108 19.07 -0.80 -2.02
N ILE A 109 17.87 -0.94 -1.44
CA ILE A 109 17.66 -1.85 -0.31
C ILE A 109 17.78 -3.32 -0.73
N THR A 110 17.29 -3.68 -1.92
CA THR A 110 17.40 -5.06 -2.43
C THR A 110 18.85 -5.38 -2.79
N LEU A 111 19.59 -4.43 -3.38
CA LEU A 111 21.00 -4.63 -3.70
C LEU A 111 21.86 -4.83 -2.44
N ILE A 112 21.65 -4.01 -1.40
CA ILE A 112 22.31 -4.18 -0.11
C ILE A 112 21.96 -5.53 0.51
N ASN A 113 20.69 -5.95 0.44
CA ASN A 113 20.25 -7.23 0.99
C ASN A 113 20.95 -8.41 0.30
N ILE A 114 21.12 -8.37 -1.01
CA ILE A 114 21.86 -9.40 -1.77
C ILE A 114 23.31 -9.45 -1.33
N ILE A 115 24.01 -8.31 -1.23
CA ILE A 115 25.42 -8.24 -0.82
C ILE A 115 25.58 -8.78 0.61
N VAL A 116 24.71 -8.38 1.54
CA VAL A 116 24.74 -8.85 2.93
C VAL A 116 24.50 -10.35 3.00
N THR A 117 23.52 -10.88 2.27
CA THR A 117 23.21 -12.31 2.26
C THR A 117 24.36 -13.12 1.66
N ALA A 118 24.97 -12.65 0.57
CA ALA A 118 26.13 -13.30 -0.04
C ALA A 118 27.36 -13.27 0.87
N GLY A 119 27.64 -12.13 1.52
CA GLY A 119 28.73 -12.00 2.48
C GLY A 119 28.56 -12.89 3.71
N LEU A 120 27.35 -12.94 4.27
CA LEU A 120 27.02 -13.85 5.37
C LEU A 120 27.22 -15.31 4.98
N TRP A 121 26.80 -15.70 3.78
CA TRP A 121 26.98 -17.07 3.32
C TRP A 121 28.46 -17.45 3.22
N LEU A 122 29.29 -16.59 2.62
CA LEU A 122 30.74 -16.80 2.50
C LEU A 122 31.41 -16.95 3.87
N ILE A 123 31.08 -16.08 4.83
CA ILE A 123 31.71 -16.10 6.14
C ILE A 123 31.21 -17.28 6.99
N LEU A 124 29.89 -17.44 7.11
CA LEU A 124 29.32 -18.42 8.05
C LEU A 124 29.43 -19.86 7.52
N VAL A 125 29.15 -20.07 6.24
CA VAL A 125 29.12 -21.42 5.65
C VAL A 125 30.50 -21.80 5.13
N SER A 126 31.12 -20.95 4.31
CA SER A 126 32.38 -21.33 3.64
C SER A 126 33.63 -21.18 4.51
N ALA A 127 33.70 -20.19 5.42
CA ALA A 127 34.87 -20.00 6.28
C ALA A 127 34.76 -20.72 7.63
N ILE A 128 33.61 -20.64 8.30
CA ILE A 128 33.41 -21.22 9.64
C ILE A 128 32.85 -22.66 9.58
N GLY A 129 32.22 -23.06 8.46
CA GLY A 129 31.65 -24.39 8.30
C GLY A 129 30.33 -24.61 9.07
N LEU A 130 29.59 -23.54 9.39
CA LEU A 130 28.32 -23.67 10.10
C LEU A 130 27.26 -24.39 9.25
N PRO A 131 26.38 -25.19 9.88
CA PRO A 131 25.33 -25.87 9.15
C PRO A 131 24.30 -24.89 8.57
N ASN A 132 23.77 -25.21 7.39
CA ASN A 132 22.88 -24.32 6.60
C ASN A 132 21.67 -23.79 7.40
N TRP A 133 21.12 -24.57 8.32
CA TRP A 133 19.99 -24.14 9.13
C TRP A 133 20.33 -22.96 10.06
N VAL A 134 21.55 -22.89 10.60
CA VAL A 134 22.01 -21.76 11.43
C VAL A 134 22.14 -20.50 10.58
N PHE A 135 22.71 -20.63 9.37
CA PHE A 135 22.77 -19.54 8.39
C PHE A 135 21.38 -19.00 8.04
N LEU A 136 20.40 -19.90 7.80
CA LEU A 136 19.02 -19.51 7.49
C LEU A 136 18.33 -18.81 8.68
N VAL A 137 18.58 -19.25 9.91
CA VAL A 137 18.03 -18.59 11.11
C VAL A 137 18.61 -17.18 11.27
N ILE A 138 19.93 -17.01 11.14
CA ILE A 138 20.60 -15.71 11.27
C ILE A 138 20.11 -14.75 10.18
N THR A 139 20.10 -15.21 8.92
CA THR A 139 19.60 -14.43 7.78
C THR A 139 18.11 -14.10 7.95
N GLY A 140 17.33 -15.04 8.48
CA GLY A 140 15.92 -14.84 8.83
C GLY A 140 15.73 -13.72 9.86
N ILE A 141 16.49 -13.75 10.95
CA ILE A 141 16.44 -12.70 11.99
C ILE A 141 16.80 -11.33 11.40
N ILE A 142 17.85 -11.26 10.58
CA ILE A 142 18.28 -10.02 9.93
C ILE A 142 17.19 -9.48 9.01
N ASN A 143 16.58 -10.34 8.18
CA ASN A 143 15.49 -9.94 7.29
C ASN A 143 14.24 -9.49 8.06
N TRP A 144 13.89 -10.16 9.16
CA TRP A 144 12.78 -9.74 10.03
C TRP A 144 13.06 -8.40 10.72
N ALA A 145 14.29 -8.16 11.18
CA ALA A 145 14.69 -6.88 11.76
C ALA A 145 14.64 -5.76 10.71
N ALA A 146 15.12 -6.02 9.49
CA ALA A 146 15.05 -5.08 8.37
C ALA A 146 13.60 -4.76 8.00
N LEU A 147 12.72 -5.78 7.93
CA LEU A 147 11.30 -5.60 7.68
C LEU A 147 10.63 -4.75 8.78
N TYR A 148 10.92 -5.03 10.05
CA TYR A 148 10.40 -4.24 11.17
C TYR A 148 10.86 -2.77 11.08
N GLY A 149 12.14 -2.54 10.81
CA GLY A 149 12.68 -1.19 10.58
C GLY A 149 11.99 -0.47 9.42
N PHE A 150 11.72 -1.18 8.33
CA PHE A 150 11.00 -0.66 7.18
C PHE A 150 9.54 -0.29 7.52
N VAL A 151 8.80 -1.15 8.22
CA VAL A 151 7.42 -0.86 8.66
C VAL A 151 7.38 0.36 9.59
N GLN A 152 8.37 0.49 10.49
CA GLN A 152 8.51 1.66 11.35
C GLN A 152 8.82 2.93 10.56
N LEU A 153 9.68 2.85 9.55
CA LEU A 153 9.98 3.98 8.66
C LEU A 153 8.72 4.44 7.91
N VAL A 154 7.99 3.51 7.30
CA VAL A 154 6.75 3.81 6.56
C VAL A 154 5.71 4.40 7.49
N SER A 155 5.43 3.77 8.63
CA SER A 155 4.44 4.28 9.59
C SER A 155 4.81 5.65 10.16
N ARG A 156 6.10 5.97 10.33
CA ARG A 156 6.57 7.31 10.72
C ARG A 156 6.30 8.34 9.63
N VAL A 157 6.60 8.02 8.37
CA VAL A 157 6.35 8.91 7.22
C VAL A 157 4.85 9.14 7.02
N THR A 158 4.04 8.09 7.11
CA THR A 158 2.57 8.18 7.03
C THR A 158 1.98 8.97 8.20
N SER A 159 2.41 8.71 9.44
CA SER A 159 1.90 9.43 10.63
C SER A 159 2.33 10.90 10.66
N ALA A 160 3.54 11.21 10.19
CA ALA A 160 4.02 12.59 10.07
C ALA A 160 3.16 13.38 9.06
N SER A 161 2.68 12.72 8.02
CA SER A 161 1.81 13.31 7.00
C SER A 161 0.42 13.64 7.56
N THR A 162 -0.18 12.73 8.34
CA THR A 162 -1.48 12.97 9.02
C THR A 162 -1.38 14.09 10.06
N ARG A 163 -0.30 14.13 10.86
CA ARG A 163 -0.08 15.19 11.87
C ARG A 163 0.12 16.57 11.25
N ARG A 164 0.85 16.69 10.13
CA ARG A 164 1.04 17.97 9.43
C ARG A 164 -0.27 18.49 8.83
N ALA A 165 -1.13 17.61 8.31
CA ALA A 165 -2.45 17.98 7.81
C ALA A 165 -3.40 18.46 8.93
N GLN A 166 -3.31 17.88 10.14
CA GLN A 166 -4.14 18.27 11.29
C GLN A 166 -3.59 19.42 12.14
N ALA A 167 -2.30 19.76 12.01
CA ALA A 167 -1.64 20.82 12.80
C ALA A 167 -2.31 22.21 12.73
N PRO A 168 -2.82 22.69 11.57
CA PRO A 168 -3.50 23.99 11.50
C PRO A 168 -4.84 23.99 12.25
N ALA A 169 -5.61 22.91 12.14
CA ALA A 169 -6.92 22.78 12.78
C ALA A 169 -6.81 22.70 14.31
N ILE A 170 -5.79 22.04 14.83
CA ILE A 170 -5.52 21.98 16.28
C ILE A 170 -5.07 23.35 16.81
N ARG A 171 -4.17 24.04 16.09
CA ARG A 171 -3.73 25.40 16.46
C ARG A 171 -4.88 26.41 16.44
N ALA A 172 -5.83 26.28 15.49
CA ALA A 172 -7.04 27.10 15.45
C ALA A 172 -7.97 26.84 16.65
N ARG A 173 -8.17 25.56 17.03
CA ARG A 173 -8.94 25.20 18.24
C ARG A 173 -8.28 25.71 19.54
N GLN A 174 -6.95 25.60 19.64
CA GLN A 174 -6.22 26.08 20.82
C GLN A 174 -6.30 27.60 20.98
N ARG A 175 -6.17 28.37 19.88
CA ARG A 175 -6.39 29.84 19.90
C ARG A 175 -7.80 30.21 20.36
N ALA A 176 -8.82 29.48 19.89
CA ALA A 176 -10.20 29.72 20.29
C ALA A 176 -10.45 29.43 21.78
N THR A 177 -9.75 28.45 22.35
CA THR A 177 -9.88 28.06 23.77
C THR A 177 -9.12 29.04 24.69
N SER A 178 -7.97 29.55 24.26
CA SER A 178 -7.17 30.53 25.03
C SER A 178 -7.75 31.95 25.02
N ALA A 179 -8.66 32.26 24.09
CA ALA A 179 -9.26 33.59 23.96
C ALA A 179 -10.36 33.90 25.00
N GLY A 180 -10.70 32.94 25.89
CA GLY A 180 -11.43 33.24 27.13
C GLY A 180 -12.90 33.62 27.01
N THR A 181 -13.57 33.47 25.86
CA THR A 181 -14.99 33.84 25.70
C THR A 181 -15.87 32.61 25.47
N GLY A 182 -16.74 32.26 26.43
CA GLY A 182 -17.93 31.43 26.15
C GLY A 182 -18.97 32.22 25.33
N PRO A 183 -20.03 31.63 24.74
CA PRO A 183 -20.52 30.25 24.78
C PRO A 183 -20.14 29.44 23.52
N ALA A 184 -20.48 28.15 23.51
CA ALA A 184 -20.22 27.21 22.42
C ALA A 184 -20.52 27.82 21.04
N LEU A 185 -19.47 28.01 20.23
CA LEU A 185 -19.64 28.36 18.82
C LEU A 185 -20.55 27.29 18.19
N PRO A 186 -21.68 27.68 17.57
CA PRO A 186 -22.54 26.75 16.84
C PRO A 186 -21.66 25.98 15.86
N SER A 187 -21.78 24.65 15.86
CA SER A 187 -20.93 23.76 15.05
C SER A 187 -20.95 24.24 13.61
N LEU A 188 -19.89 24.94 13.20
CA LEU A 188 -19.70 25.34 11.82
C LEU A 188 -19.67 24.04 11.01
N PRO A 189 -20.61 23.82 10.07
CA PRO A 189 -20.55 22.65 9.22
C PRO A 189 -19.20 22.70 8.53
N LEU A 190 -18.53 21.54 8.51
CA LEU A 190 -17.25 21.31 7.87
C LEU A 190 -17.42 21.61 6.36
N ARG A 191 -17.39 22.88 5.98
CA ARG A 191 -17.50 23.31 4.59
C ARG A 191 -16.09 23.38 4.06
N ASP A 192 -15.83 22.39 3.21
CA ASP A 192 -14.73 22.20 2.28
C ASP A 192 -13.69 23.33 2.22
N ALA A 193 -12.43 22.91 2.33
CA ALA A 193 -11.25 23.73 2.14
C ALA A 193 -11.20 24.34 0.73
N ILE A 194 -11.93 25.43 0.51
CA ILE A 194 -11.75 26.31 -0.64
C ILE A 194 -10.90 27.49 -0.15
N PRO A 195 -9.74 27.79 -0.74
CA PRO A 195 -8.99 28.97 -0.39
C PRO A 195 -9.81 30.21 -0.75
N ALA A 196 -10.27 30.94 0.26
CA ALA A 196 -10.93 32.22 0.08
C ALA A 196 -9.93 33.20 -0.57
N ARG A 197 -10.06 33.42 -1.88
CA ARG A 197 -9.64 34.67 -2.50
C ARG A 197 -10.91 35.44 -2.87
N VAL A 198 -11.33 36.31 -1.96
CA VAL A 198 -12.29 37.37 -2.27
C VAL A 198 -11.50 38.67 -2.26
N THR A 199 -11.28 39.25 -3.45
CA THR A 199 -10.95 40.67 -3.57
C THR A 199 -12.27 41.37 -3.89
N PRO A 200 -12.85 42.19 -3.00
CA PRO A 200 -14.00 43.00 -3.37
C PRO A 200 -13.56 44.04 -4.40
N ALA A 201 -14.26 44.13 -5.53
CA ALA A 201 -14.13 45.25 -6.45
C ALA A 201 -14.60 46.54 -5.72
N PRO A 202 -13.94 47.70 -5.91
CA PRO A 202 -14.36 48.93 -5.26
C PRO A 202 -15.73 49.36 -5.79
N GLN A 203 -16.76 49.32 -4.94
CA GLN A 203 -18.02 50.01 -5.19
C GLN A 203 -17.83 51.48 -4.83
N GLY A 204 -17.78 52.35 -5.84
CA GLY A 204 -17.59 53.78 -5.65
C GLY A 204 -17.71 54.57 -6.94
N ALA A 205 -18.93 54.65 -7.50
CA ALA A 205 -19.37 55.78 -8.32
C ALA A 205 -20.89 55.94 -8.15
N THR A 206 -21.28 57.05 -7.55
CA THR A 206 -22.62 57.44 -7.11
C THR A 206 -23.62 57.70 -8.24
N PRO A 207 -24.93 57.68 -7.94
CA PRO A 207 -26.01 57.79 -8.93
C PRO A 207 -26.31 59.26 -9.27
N VAL A 208 -26.61 59.53 -10.54
CA VAL A 208 -27.32 60.75 -10.98
C VAL A 208 -28.44 60.31 -11.90
N GLY A 209 -29.68 60.48 -11.44
CA GLY A 209 -30.87 60.30 -12.26
C GLY A 209 -31.32 61.60 -12.90
N SER A 210 -32.10 61.49 -13.99
CA SER A 210 -33.40 62.16 -14.16
C SER A 210 -33.86 62.09 -15.62
N GLY A 211 -34.98 61.39 -15.86
CA GLY A 211 -36.12 61.90 -16.63
C GLY A 211 -36.03 62.16 -18.14
N THR A 212 -37.02 61.55 -18.82
CA THR A 212 -37.92 62.15 -19.83
C THR A 212 -37.53 62.28 -21.31
N GLY A 213 -38.49 61.90 -22.18
CA GLY A 213 -38.64 62.32 -23.57
C GLY A 213 -38.43 61.18 -24.58
N GLN A 214 -39.46 60.46 -25.03
CA GLN A 214 -40.36 60.81 -26.16
C GLN A 214 -39.65 61.08 -27.50
N ASN A 215 -40.06 60.25 -28.48
CA ASN A 215 -40.29 60.55 -29.90
C ASN A 215 -39.10 61.02 -30.76
N GLU A 216 -38.70 60.17 -31.71
CA GLU A 216 -38.86 60.36 -33.17
C GLU A 216 -38.48 59.06 -33.91
#